data_AF-A0A1T4YS67-F1
#
_entry.id   AF-A0A1T4YS67-F1
#
_cell.length_a   1.000
_cell.length_b   1.000
_cell.length_c   1.000
_cell.angle_alpha   90.00
_cell.angle_beta   90.00
_cell.angle_gamma   90.00
#
_symmetry.space_group_name_H-M   'P 1'
#
loop_
_entity.id
_entity.type
_entity.pdbx_description
1 polymer ?
#
loop_
_entity_poly.entity_id
_entity_poly.type
_entity_poly.pdbx_seq_one_letter_code
_entity_poly.pdbx_strand_id
1 'polypeptide(L)'
;MARGNPDPAQTSPDVIVDELEVLLTRLSGNIDELVDRVKPGNVAKRQVQRVKEYFVDEQTGPRFEHIVPVVVGTVGTIAGFALLRRLLK
;
A
#
# COMPACT_ATOMS: atom_id res chain seq x y z
N MET A 1 23.79 34.27 -18.41
CA MET A 1 22.61 34.95 -19.01
C MET A 1 21.39 34.10 -18.72
N ALA A 2 20.59 34.48 -17.73
CA ALA A 2 19.32 33.81 -17.46
C ALA A 2 18.31 34.27 -18.52
N ARG A 3 17.87 33.38 -19.42
CA ARG A 3 16.70 33.65 -20.25
C ARG A 3 15.52 33.75 -19.29
N GLY A 4 15.02 34.98 -19.08
CA GLY A 4 13.75 35.19 -18.38
C GLY A 4 12.67 34.42 -19.10
N ASN A 5 11.84 33.70 -18.34
CA ASN A 5 10.66 33.05 -18.88
C ASN A 5 9.82 34.12 -19.60
N PRO A 6 9.48 33.97 -20.89
CA PRO A 6 8.65 34.94 -21.59
C PRO A 6 7.32 35.09 -20.83
N ASP A 7 6.82 36.31 -20.74
CA ASP A 7 5.51 36.60 -20.15
C ASP A 7 4.45 35.78 -20.93
N PRO A 8 3.69 34.88 -20.29
CA PRO A 8 2.72 34.03 -20.97
C PRO A 8 1.66 34.84 -21.75
N ALA A 9 1.46 36.11 -21.39
CA ALA A 9 0.58 37.02 -22.13
C ALA A 9 1.11 37.44 -23.51
N GLN A 10 2.41 37.26 -23.77
CA GLN A 10 3.11 37.67 -24.99
C GLN A 10 3.51 36.48 -25.88
N THR A 11 3.25 35.25 -25.43
CA THR A 11 3.57 34.01 -26.16
C THR A 11 2.47 33.72 -27.19
N SER A 12 2.87 33.30 -28.41
CA SER A 12 1.89 32.91 -29.43
C SER A 12 1.10 31.67 -28.98
N PRO A 13 -0.19 31.56 -29.33
CA PRO A 13 -1.03 30.43 -28.93
C PRO A 13 -0.39 29.06 -29.25
N ASP A 14 0.30 28.95 -30.38
CA ASP A 14 0.93 27.72 -30.84
C ASP A 14 2.05 27.24 -29.89
N VAL A 15 2.84 28.17 -29.35
CA VAL A 15 3.93 27.85 -28.40
C VAL A 15 3.37 27.39 -27.06
N ILE A 16 2.24 27.95 -26.63
CA ILE A 16 1.54 27.52 -25.42
C ILE A 16 1.00 26.09 -25.59
N VAL A 17 0.46 25.76 -26.77
CA VAL A 17 -0.06 24.41 -27.06
C VAL A 17 1.08 23.39 -27.07
N ASP A 18 2.20 23.69 -27.73
CA ASP A 18 3.37 22.80 -27.74
C ASP A 18 3.92 22.55 -26.31
N GLU A 19 4.02 23.60 -25.48
CA GLU A 19 4.45 23.43 -24.09
C GLU A 19 3.45 22.61 -23.26
N LEU A 20 2.15 22.79 -23.50
CA LEU A 20 1.10 22.03 -22.83
C LEU A 20 1.19 20.53 -23.17
N GLU A 21 1.39 20.18 -24.44
CA GLU A 21 1.54 18.78 -24.87
C GLU A 21 2.76 18.12 -24.23
N VAL A 22 3.88 18.84 -24.16
CA VAL A 22 5.10 18.37 -23.48
C VAL A 22 4.85 18.13 -21.99
N LEU A 23 4.14 19.05 -21.33
CA LEU A 23 3.81 18.94 -19.91
C LEU A 23 2.83 17.80 -19.64
N LEU A 24 1.81 17.63 -20.48
CA LEU A 24 0.85 16.52 -20.37
C LEU A 24 1.52 15.17 -20.60
N THR A 25 2.42 15.07 -21.57
CA THR A 25 3.19 13.85 -21.82
C THR A 25 3.99 13.45 -20.58
N ARG A 26 4.70 14.41 -19.97
CA ARG A 26 5.45 14.17 -18.72
C ARG A 26 4.55 13.82 -17.54
N LEU A 27 3.39 14.48 -17.42
CA LEU A 27 2.44 14.20 -16.35
C LEU A 27 1.83 12.80 -16.49
N SER A 28 1.44 12.40 -17.70
CA SER A 28 0.88 11.06 -17.95
C SER A 28 1.86 9.95 -17.57
N GLY A 29 3.15 10.07 -17.94
CA GLY A 29 4.18 9.11 -17.54
C GLY A 29 4.38 9.05 -16.03
N ASN A 30 4.41 10.20 -15.35
CA ASN A 30 4.54 10.25 -13.89
C ASN A 30 3.31 9.68 -13.16
N ILE A 31 2.12 9.85 -13.73
CA ILE A 31 0.88 9.27 -13.20
C ILE A 31 0.91 7.76 -13.32
N ASP A 32 1.33 7.21 -14.45
CA ASP A 32 1.44 5.76 -14.65
C ASP A 32 2.44 5.12 -13.66
N GLU A 33 3.60 5.76 -13.44
CA GLU A 33 4.56 5.30 -12.42
C GLU A 33 3.97 5.37 -11.00
N LEU A 34 3.21 6.42 -10.68
CA LEU A 34 2.56 6.53 -9.38
C LEU A 34 1.51 5.43 -9.21
N VAL A 35 0.63 5.24 -10.19
CA VAL A 35 -0.40 4.20 -10.20
C VAL A 35 0.24 2.82 -9.99
N ASP A 36 1.35 2.53 -10.64
CA ASP A 36 2.06 1.26 -10.49
C ASP A 36 2.71 1.09 -9.11
N ARG A 37 3.14 2.17 -8.48
CA ARG A 37 3.72 2.14 -7.12
C ARG A 37 2.66 2.04 -6.03
N VAL A 38 1.51 2.69 -6.22
CA VAL A 38 0.36 2.60 -5.33
C VAL A 38 -0.55 1.42 -5.69
N LYS A 39 -0.20 0.62 -6.71
CA LYS A 39 -0.97 -0.56 -7.11
C LYS A 39 -1.36 -1.33 -5.86
N PRO A 40 -2.66 -1.51 -5.61
CA PRO A 40 -3.17 -2.04 -4.34
C PRO A 40 -2.57 -3.43 -4.03
N GLY A 41 -2.22 -4.20 -5.08
CA GLY A 41 -1.53 -5.48 -4.92
C GLY A 41 -0.18 -5.40 -4.19
N ASN A 42 0.61 -4.36 -4.41
CA ASN A 42 1.89 -4.19 -3.72
C ASN A 42 1.70 -3.74 -2.26
N VAL A 43 0.66 -2.96 -1.99
CA VAL A 43 0.27 -2.58 -0.62
C VAL A 43 -0.22 -3.82 0.15
N ALA A 44 -1.07 -4.65 -0.46
CA ALA A 44 -1.57 -5.88 0.13
C ALA A 44 -0.44 -6.88 0.42
N LYS A 45 0.47 -7.10 -0.53
CA LYS A 45 1.64 -7.97 -0.33
C LYS A 45 2.50 -7.52 0.87
N ARG A 46 2.75 -6.22 1.00
CA ARG A 46 3.49 -5.66 2.15
C ARG A 46 2.76 -5.85 3.47
N GLN A 47 1.43 -5.74 3.49
CA GLN A 47 0.64 -6.02 4.69
C GLN A 47 0.73 -7.48 5.10
N VAL A 48 0.58 -8.40 4.14
CA VAL A 48 0.70 -9.85 4.40
C VAL A 48 2.08 -10.22 4.91
N GLN A 49 3.15 -9.65 4.32
CA GLN A 49 4.52 -9.90 4.81
C GLN A 49 4.72 -9.40 6.24
N ARG A 50 4.25 -8.20 6.58
CA ARG A 50 4.33 -7.70 7.97
C ARG A 50 3.61 -8.60 8.97
N VAL A 51 2.45 -9.13 8.60
CA VAL A 51 1.74 -10.10 9.46
C VAL A 51 2.54 -11.39 9.59
N LYS A 52 3.13 -11.89 8.51
CA LYS A 52 3.98 -13.09 8.55
C LYS A 52 5.22 -12.88 9.43
N GLU A 53 5.90 -11.75 9.31
CA GLU A 53 7.09 -11.38 10.12
C GLU A 53 6.79 -11.33 11.61
N TYR A 54 5.56 -10.94 11.98
CA TYR A 54 5.13 -10.96 13.39
C TYR A 54 5.13 -12.38 13.96
N PHE A 55 4.79 -13.40 13.17
CA PHE A 55 4.73 -14.79 13.62
C PHE A 55 5.97 -15.62 13.27
N VAL A 56 6.76 -15.21 12.28
CA VAL A 56 7.89 -15.99 11.75
C VAL A 56 9.09 -15.08 11.58
N ASP A 57 10.19 -15.45 12.22
CA ASP A 57 11.49 -14.83 12.02
C ASP A 57 12.27 -15.55 10.91
N GLU A 58 12.90 -14.80 10.00
CA GLU A 58 13.65 -15.37 8.88
C GLU A 58 14.92 -16.13 9.34
N GLN A 59 15.52 -15.74 10.48
CA GLN A 59 16.76 -16.34 10.98
C GLN A 59 16.49 -17.44 12.01
N THR A 60 15.50 -17.22 12.86
CA THR A 60 15.25 -18.04 14.05
C THR A 60 14.08 -19.01 13.87
N GLY A 61 13.27 -18.82 12.81
CA GLY A 61 12.09 -19.63 12.53
C GLY A 61 10.84 -19.14 13.25
N PRO A 62 9.86 -20.02 13.54
CA PRO A 62 8.58 -19.63 14.12
C PRO A 62 8.72 -18.94 15.50
N ARG A 63 8.07 -17.79 15.67
CA ARG A 63 8.04 -17.03 16.93
C ARG A 63 6.94 -17.57 17.84
N PHE A 64 7.26 -18.64 18.58
CA PHE A 64 6.30 -19.28 19.49
C PHE A 64 5.72 -18.34 20.54
N GLU A 65 6.47 -17.32 20.98
CA GLU A 65 5.99 -16.27 21.88
C GLU A 65 4.73 -15.56 21.35
N HIS A 66 4.62 -15.35 20.04
CA HIS A 66 3.47 -14.71 19.41
C HIS A 66 2.42 -15.72 18.93
N ILE A 67 2.84 -16.90 18.47
CA ILE A 67 1.94 -17.94 17.96
C ILE A 67 1.11 -18.55 19.10
N VAL A 68 1.76 -18.97 20.18
CA VAL A 68 1.12 -19.67 21.31
C VAL A 68 -0.06 -18.90 21.89
N PRO A 69 0.03 -17.60 22.25
CA PRO A 69 -1.10 -16.89 22.84
C PRO A 69 -2.28 -16.75 21.86
N VAL A 70 -2.03 -16.57 20.56
CA VAL A 70 -3.10 -16.47 19.55
C VAL A 70 -3.82 -17.81 19.41
N VAL A 71 -3.08 -18.92 19.35
CA VAL A 71 -3.66 -20.27 19.28
C VAL A 71 -4.47 -20.57 20.52
N VAL A 72 -3.89 -20.36 21.72
CA VAL A 72 -4.57 -20.61 23.00
C VAL A 72 -5.83 -19.75 23.13
N GLY A 73 -5.75 -18.46 22.79
CA GLY A 73 -6.91 -17.56 22.81
C GLY A 73 -8.03 -17.99 21.86
N THR A 74 -7.67 -18.41 20.64
CA THR A 74 -8.64 -18.87 19.64
C THR A 74 -9.33 -20.16 20.10
N VAL A 75 -8.55 -21.16 20.52
CA VAL A 75 -9.08 -22.43 21.02
C VAL A 75 -9.95 -22.21 22.26
N GLY A 76 -9.49 -21.38 23.21
CA GLY A 76 -10.25 -21.03 24.41
C GLY A 76 -11.58 -20.35 24.09
N THR A 77 -11.60 -19.45 23.11
CA THR A 77 -12.82 -18.76 22.67
C THR A 77 -13.82 -19.74 22.06
N ILE A 78 -13.36 -20.61 21.14
CA ILE A 78 -14.22 -21.62 20.51
C ILE A 78 -14.78 -22.58 21.56
N ALA A 79 -13.93 -23.08 22.47
CA ALA A 79 -14.34 -23.99 23.54
C ALA A 79 -15.35 -23.32 24.49
N GLY A 80 -15.10 -22.07 24.88
CA GLY A 80 -16.02 -21.28 25.70
C GLY A 80 -17.37 -21.09 25.02
N PHE A 81 -17.39 -20.76 23.74
CA PHE A 81 -18.63 -20.60 22.97
C PHE A 81 -19.40 -21.92 22.82
N ALA A 82 -18.68 -23.03 22.60
CA ALA A 82 -19.29 -24.36 22.54
C ALA A 82 -19.90 -24.77 23.89
N LEU A 83 -19.22 -24.48 25.00
CA LEU A 83 -19.73 -24.69 26.35
C LEU A 83 -20.98 -23.84 26.63
N LEU A 84 -20.93 -22.54 26.31
CA LEU A 84 -22.09 -21.64 26.38
C LEU A 84 -23.27 -22.18 25.57
N ARG A 85 -23.03 -22.59 24.33
CA ARG A 85 -24.05 -23.18 23.46
C ARG A 85 -24.62 -24.47 24.05
N ARG A 86 -23.81 -25.27 24.76
CA ARG A 86 -24.25 -26.49 25.44
C ARG A 86 -25.06 -26.21 26.70
N LEU A 87 -24.77 -25.12 27.41
CA LEU A 87 -25.46 -24.74 28.65
C LEU A 87 -26.78 -23.98 28.42
N LEU A 88 -26.86 -23.24 27.31
CA LEU A 88 -28.05 -22.47 26.91
C LEU A 88 -29.08 -23.29 26.13
N LYS A 89 -28.84 -24.58 25.93
CA LYS A 89 -29.67 -25.49 25.15
C LYS A 89 -30.13 -26.64 26.03
#